data_AF-A0A356KLY5-F1
#
_entry.id   AF-A0A356KLY5-F1
#
_cell.length_a   1.000
_cell.length_b   1.000
_cell.length_c   1.000
_cell.angle_alpha   90.00
_cell.angle_beta   90.00
_cell.angle_gamma   90.00
#
_symmetry.space_group_name_H-M   'P 1'
#
loop_
_entity.id
_entity.type
_entity.pdbx_description
1 polymer ?
#
loop_
_entity_poly.entity_id
_entity_poly.type
_entity_poly.pdbx_seq_one_letter_code
_entity_poly.pdbx_strand_id
1 'polypeptide(L)'
;MADRDHDKKPVRLEAQPQRASRLRVDRSYPGRISGISLITTGPAEGHGFEVDARTVDQVTEHAEGLRGRWTHGDLSSDGLGRHLGRWENVRPEPFWLCRACGVEAEGAVCRACHQPVSTEWRAVGDFAFDRSAYKIRPDGLDVPAPVYLMDRAEEDPRSLGISVVARFDFEEEPAFEGDEPARLARIAARGDLLRGDWVADPAANPVGLHAGTHTPSELTEGAVDALDRIVARVGKEQAKTRALAFLARYFGDSFGEEVPAEAAEHGSPKSASGALRARVDALEEELRDLRLRQRVEHGGQGQRGDARVDVYLRNLQARATALNAPIPAADLAKVRRLLEEGDLDAAKTVAAAFLDRSRAARQSPFLRGGVFSLDQQRDPAHAKESVAAQRRMLRKRGWKVEVSPDGTAIQDAAPRRGGDA
;
A
#
# COMPACT_ATOMS: atom_id res chain seq x y z
N MET A 1 19.47 18.53 -34.88
CA MET A 1 19.64 18.56 -33.41
C MET A 1 19.55 17.13 -32.94
N ALA A 2 20.70 16.55 -32.61
CA ALA A 2 20.85 15.13 -32.35
C ALA A 2 20.48 14.80 -30.91
N ASP A 3 19.53 13.87 -30.78
CA ASP A 3 19.37 12.83 -29.77
C ASP A 3 20.44 12.80 -28.65
N ARG A 4 20.24 13.62 -27.62
CA ARG A 4 20.96 13.58 -26.33
C ARG A 4 20.04 13.14 -25.18
N ASP A 5 18.82 12.71 -25.49
CA ASP A 5 17.75 12.53 -24.50
C ASP A 5 17.68 11.12 -23.91
N HIS A 6 18.57 10.21 -24.32
CA HIS A 6 18.50 8.78 -23.98
C HIS A 6 19.32 8.34 -22.75
N ASP A 7 20.07 9.22 -22.10
CA ASP A 7 20.91 8.86 -20.93
C ASP A 7 20.35 9.29 -19.57
N LYS A 8 19.20 9.98 -19.53
CA LYS A 8 18.60 10.40 -18.25
C LYS A 8 17.90 9.21 -17.58
N LYS A 9 18.53 8.68 -16.53
CA LYS A 9 17.93 7.64 -15.69
C LYS A 9 16.76 8.21 -14.88
N PRO A 10 15.62 7.50 -14.80
CA PRO A 10 14.51 7.91 -13.96
C PRO A 10 14.92 7.80 -12.49
N VAL A 11 14.64 8.86 -11.72
CA VAL A 11 14.80 8.90 -10.26
C VAL A 11 13.43 8.99 -9.62
N ARG A 12 13.32 8.45 -8.40
CA ARG A 12 12.10 8.42 -7.60
C ARG A 12 12.28 9.35 -6.41
N LEU A 13 11.36 10.28 -6.21
CA LEU A 13 11.40 11.22 -5.10
C LEU A 13 10.14 11.11 -4.26
N GLU A 14 10.31 11.06 -2.94
CA GLU A 14 9.20 11.00 -1.99
C GLU A 14 8.75 12.40 -1.58
N ALA A 15 7.43 12.55 -1.38
CA ALA A 15 6.88 13.73 -0.73
C ALA A 15 6.94 13.60 0.80
N GLN A 16 6.94 14.74 1.49
CA GLN A 16 6.70 14.78 2.94
C GLN A 16 5.35 14.12 3.31
N PRO A 17 5.21 13.57 4.54
CA PRO A 17 3.99 12.90 4.99
C PRO A 17 2.73 13.77 4.85
N GLN A 18 1.62 13.17 4.43
CA GLN A 18 0.36 13.90 4.28
C GLN A 18 -0.26 14.24 5.64
N ARG A 19 -1.01 15.35 5.71
CA ARG A 19 -1.65 15.82 6.94
C ARG A 19 -3.17 15.77 6.82
N ALA A 20 -3.84 15.35 7.89
CA ALA A 20 -5.29 15.22 7.95
C ALA A 20 -6.03 16.53 7.64
N SER A 21 -5.48 17.67 8.08
CA SER A 21 -6.08 18.98 7.84
C SER A 21 -6.09 19.42 6.38
N ARG A 22 -5.29 18.77 5.52
CA ARG A 22 -5.12 19.13 4.11
C ARG A 22 -5.90 18.23 3.17
N LEU A 23 -5.99 16.94 3.50
CA LEU A 23 -6.65 15.98 2.64
C LEU A 23 -8.16 16.14 2.71
N ARG A 24 -8.81 16.09 1.55
CA ARG A 24 -10.26 15.95 1.43
C ARG A 24 -10.58 14.74 0.58
N VAL A 25 -11.45 13.89 1.08
CA VAL A 25 -11.89 12.69 0.36
C VAL A 25 -13.30 12.93 -0.18
N ASP A 26 -13.45 12.78 -1.49
CA ASP A 26 -14.74 12.69 -2.15
C ASP A 26 -14.96 11.22 -2.56
N ARG A 27 -15.97 10.59 -1.96
CA ARG A 27 -16.33 9.19 -2.21
C ARG A 27 -17.33 9.03 -3.37
N SER A 28 -17.69 10.10 -4.07
CA SER A 28 -18.54 10.03 -5.27
C SER A 28 -17.84 9.20 -6.34
N TYR A 29 -18.48 8.14 -6.85
CA TYR A 29 -17.81 7.23 -7.79
C TYR A 29 -17.36 7.96 -9.08
N PRO A 30 -16.08 7.88 -9.50
CA PRO A 30 -15.03 6.93 -9.09
C PRO A 30 -14.13 7.35 -7.91
N GLY A 31 -14.37 8.49 -7.29
CA GLY A 31 -13.70 8.94 -6.08
C GLY A 31 -12.53 9.86 -6.37
N ARG A 32 -12.20 10.69 -5.38
CA ARG A 32 -11.08 11.63 -5.44
C ARG A 32 -10.49 11.85 -4.06
N ILE A 33 -9.17 12.02 -4.00
CA ILE A 33 -8.48 12.55 -2.82
C ILE A 33 -7.81 13.86 -3.22
N SER A 34 -8.22 14.97 -2.61
CA SER A 34 -7.72 16.31 -2.90
C SER A 34 -6.68 16.76 -1.87
N GLY A 35 -5.76 17.62 -2.30
CA GLY A 35 -4.79 18.27 -1.40
C GLY A 35 -3.56 17.43 -1.05
N ILE A 36 -3.21 16.45 -1.89
CA ILE A 36 -2.07 15.56 -1.68
C ILE A 36 -0.77 16.25 -2.12
N SER A 37 0.29 16.16 -1.31
CA SER A 37 1.63 16.62 -1.66
C SER A 37 2.33 15.59 -2.57
N LEU A 38 2.79 16.02 -3.76
CA LEU A 38 3.52 15.19 -4.73
C LEU A 38 5.04 15.26 -4.53
N ILE A 39 5.56 16.45 -4.25
CA ILE A 39 7.00 16.71 -4.03
C ILE A 39 7.14 17.94 -3.14
N THR A 40 8.26 18.05 -2.42
CA THR A 40 8.53 19.14 -1.48
C THR A 40 9.99 19.58 -1.58
N THR A 41 10.26 20.85 -1.30
CA THR A 41 11.63 21.38 -1.24
C THR A 41 12.47 20.70 -0.17
N GLY A 42 13.78 20.65 -0.42
CA GLY A 42 14.78 20.05 0.45
C GLY A 42 15.61 18.96 -0.21
N PRO A 43 16.51 18.34 0.57
CA PRO A 43 17.43 17.34 0.04
C PRO A 43 16.69 16.09 -0.42
N ALA A 44 17.01 15.60 -1.62
CA ALA A 44 16.63 14.27 -2.06
C ALA A 44 17.57 13.25 -1.41
N GLU A 45 17.23 12.83 -0.19
CA GLU A 45 18.05 11.91 0.61
C GLU A 45 18.41 10.65 -0.21
N GLY A 46 19.69 10.29 -0.21
CA GLY A 46 20.21 9.15 -0.98
C GLY A 46 20.42 9.39 -2.49
N HIS A 47 20.06 10.56 -3.02
CA HIS A 47 20.19 10.86 -4.45
C HIS A 47 21.24 11.93 -4.79
N GLY A 48 21.76 12.66 -3.79
CA GLY A 48 22.87 13.60 -3.96
C GLY A 48 22.49 14.86 -4.75
N PHE A 49 21.22 15.29 -4.63
CA PHE A 49 20.73 16.55 -5.19
C PHE A 49 19.64 17.14 -4.29
N GLU A 50 19.26 18.37 -4.56
CA GLU A 50 18.24 19.12 -3.84
C GLU A 50 17.07 19.54 -4.75
N VAL A 51 15.88 19.55 -4.17
CA VAL A 51 14.66 20.08 -4.78
C VAL A 51 14.45 21.49 -4.24
N ASP A 52 14.50 22.48 -5.12
CA ASP A 52 14.19 23.87 -4.78
C ASP A 52 12.77 24.28 -5.23
N ALA A 53 12.40 25.53 -4.96
CA ALA A 53 11.09 26.05 -5.34
C ALA A 53 10.86 25.98 -6.85
N ARG A 54 11.91 26.20 -7.67
CA ARG A 54 11.83 26.11 -9.13
C ARG A 54 11.50 24.69 -9.59
N THR A 55 12.10 23.68 -8.96
CA THR A 55 11.80 22.27 -9.24
C THR A 55 10.33 21.95 -8.91
N VAL A 56 9.83 22.47 -7.78
CA VAL A 56 8.42 22.34 -7.39
C VAL A 56 7.48 22.99 -8.41
N ASP A 57 7.82 24.17 -8.90
CA ASP A 57 7.05 24.86 -9.94
C ASP A 57 7.04 24.07 -11.27
N GLN A 58 8.19 23.52 -11.67
CA GLN A 58 8.29 22.66 -12.86
C GLN A 58 7.45 21.39 -12.73
N VAL A 59 7.48 20.72 -11.57
CA VAL A 59 6.60 19.57 -11.31
C VAL A 59 5.14 19.99 -11.42
N THR A 60 4.79 21.13 -10.82
CA THR A 60 3.43 21.66 -10.85
C THR A 60 2.94 21.90 -12.28
N GLU A 61 3.76 22.53 -13.12
CA GLU A 61 3.44 22.81 -14.53
C GLU A 61 3.21 21.53 -15.33
N HIS A 62 3.95 20.47 -15.03
CA HIS A 62 3.97 19.25 -15.84
C HIS A 62 3.07 18.13 -15.33
N ALA A 63 2.63 18.19 -14.07
CA ALA A 63 1.90 17.11 -13.40
C ALA A 63 0.41 17.01 -13.76
N GLU A 64 -0.15 17.99 -14.48
CA GLU A 64 -1.56 17.92 -14.89
C GLU A 64 -1.81 16.72 -15.81
N GLY A 65 -2.75 15.86 -15.42
CA GLY A 65 -3.06 14.60 -16.12
C GLY A 65 -2.02 13.49 -15.95
N LEU A 66 -1.01 13.68 -15.08
CA LEU A 66 0.03 12.69 -14.79
C LEU A 66 -0.61 11.41 -14.27
N ARG A 67 -0.15 10.25 -14.74
CA ARG A 67 -0.69 8.96 -14.29
C ARG A 67 -0.13 8.60 -12.91
N GLY A 68 -0.99 8.03 -12.06
CA GLY A 68 -0.56 7.39 -10.82
C GLY A 68 -0.96 5.93 -10.75
N ARG A 69 -0.09 5.12 -10.13
CA ARG A 69 -0.25 3.67 -10.01
C ARG A 69 -0.27 3.23 -8.55
N TRP A 70 -0.69 1.98 -8.36
CA TRP A 70 -0.50 1.26 -7.11
C TRP A 70 0.92 0.70 -7.06
N THR A 71 1.73 1.20 -6.13
CA THR A 71 3.13 0.79 -5.88
C THR A 71 4.05 0.91 -7.10
N HIS A 72 5.34 0.73 -6.89
CA HIS A 72 6.28 0.57 -7.98
C HIS A 72 6.17 -0.84 -8.55
N GLY A 73 6.23 -0.97 -9.88
CA GLY A 73 6.36 -2.27 -10.51
C GLY A 73 7.77 -2.79 -10.28
N ASP A 74 7.93 -3.76 -9.39
CA ASP A 74 9.10 -4.63 -9.38
C ASP A 74 8.81 -5.83 -10.31
N LEU A 75 9.84 -6.27 -11.04
CA LEU A 75 9.75 -7.33 -12.05
C LEU A 75 9.23 -8.68 -11.52
N SER A 76 9.22 -8.88 -10.20
CA SER A 76 8.92 -10.18 -9.58
C SER A 76 7.57 -10.27 -8.85
N SER A 77 6.76 -9.21 -8.74
CA SER A 77 5.46 -9.28 -8.04
C SER A 77 4.25 -8.96 -8.91
N ASP A 78 4.33 -8.07 -9.89
CA ASP A 78 3.44 -8.06 -11.09
C ASP A 78 3.94 -7.15 -12.23
N GLY A 79 5.19 -6.62 -12.14
CA GLY A 79 5.96 -5.97 -13.19
C GLY A 79 5.40 -4.67 -13.77
N LEU A 80 4.13 -4.39 -13.55
CA LEU A 80 3.38 -3.29 -14.12
C LEU A 80 2.51 -2.71 -13.01
N GLY A 81 3.06 -1.78 -12.22
CA GLY A 81 2.27 -1.02 -11.25
C GLY A 81 0.93 -0.64 -11.88
N ARG A 82 -0.18 -0.98 -11.23
CA ARG A 82 -1.47 -0.96 -11.90
C ARG A 82 -2.02 0.47 -11.89
N HIS A 83 -2.41 0.95 -13.07
CA HIS A 83 -2.95 2.31 -13.24
C HIS A 83 -4.19 2.54 -12.36
N LEU A 84 -4.12 3.56 -11.51
CA LEU A 84 -5.19 3.92 -10.57
C LEU A 84 -5.99 5.14 -11.00
N GLY A 85 -5.37 6.08 -11.70
CA GLY A 85 -5.99 7.38 -11.94
C GLY A 85 -5.00 8.44 -12.38
N ARG A 86 -5.41 9.69 -12.24
CA ARG A 86 -4.64 10.85 -12.71
C ARG A 86 -4.60 11.97 -11.69
N TRP A 87 -3.50 12.71 -11.73
CA TRP A 87 -3.32 13.96 -11.02
C TRP A 87 -4.01 15.10 -11.76
N GLU A 88 -4.72 15.94 -11.02
CA GLU A 88 -5.45 17.10 -11.51
C GLU A 88 -5.29 18.26 -10.53
N ASN A 89 -5.53 19.49 -10.99
CA ASN A 89 -5.53 20.69 -10.14
C ASN A 89 -4.23 20.83 -9.35
N VAL A 90 -3.11 20.52 -10.01
CA VAL A 90 -1.78 20.61 -9.41
C VAL A 90 -1.37 22.07 -9.30
N ARG A 91 -0.92 22.48 -8.12
CA ARG A 91 -0.54 23.86 -7.81
C ARG A 91 0.64 23.92 -6.84
N PRO A 92 1.44 24.98 -6.85
CA PRO A 92 2.48 25.15 -5.84
C PRO A 92 1.83 25.71 -4.58
N GLU A 93 2.32 25.29 -3.42
CA GLU A 93 1.87 25.82 -2.14
C GLU A 93 3.05 26.10 -1.22
N PRO A 94 3.17 27.33 -0.68
CA PRO A 94 4.16 27.62 0.34
C PRO A 94 3.70 27.06 1.69
N PHE A 95 4.65 26.66 2.51
CA PHE A 95 4.40 26.29 3.90
C PHE A 95 5.60 26.64 4.76
N TRP A 96 5.42 26.70 6.08
CA TRP A 96 6.52 26.96 7.00
C TRP A 96 7.05 25.66 7.57
N LEU A 97 8.34 25.38 7.38
CA LEU A 97 9.00 24.20 7.93
C LEU A 97 10.04 24.60 8.97
N CYS A 98 10.00 23.95 10.12
CA CYS A 98 11.10 24.02 11.05
C CYS A 98 12.20 23.03 10.65
N ARG A 99 13.28 23.52 10.04
CA ARG A 99 14.42 22.67 9.63
C ARG A 99 15.10 21.96 10.80
N ALA A 100 14.97 22.48 12.04
CA ALA A 100 15.56 21.87 13.23
C ALA A 100 14.84 20.59 13.68
N CYS A 101 13.53 20.47 13.48
CA CYS A 101 12.74 19.32 13.95
C CYS A 101 11.81 18.69 12.90
N GLY A 102 11.80 19.20 11.66
CA GLY A 102 10.97 18.70 10.56
C GLY A 102 9.48 19.02 10.69
N VAL A 103 9.07 19.82 11.69
CA VAL A 103 7.65 20.12 11.93
C VAL A 103 7.20 21.31 11.11
N GLU A 104 6.12 21.15 10.36
CA GLU A 104 5.41 22.25 9.70
C GLU A 104 4.73 23.15 10.73
N ALA A 105 5.01 24.45 10.66
CA ALA A 105 4.56 25.46 11.61
C ALA A 105 3.44 26.35 11.04
N GLU A 106 2.72 27.03 11.93
CA GLU A 106 1.65 28.00 11.62
C GLU A 106 2.10 29.46 11.74
N GLY A 107 3.40 29.71 11.97
CA GLY A 107 3.94 31.06 12.12
C GLY A 107 5.46 31.04 12.11
N ALA A 108 6.08 32.22 12.27
CA ALA A 108 7.53 32.43 12.09
C ALA A 108 8.44 31.66 13.06
N VAL A 109 7.88 31.02 14.10
CA VAL A 109 8.63 30.25 15.10
C VAL A 109 7.94 28.90 15.32
N CYS A 110 8.73 27.84 15.39
CA CYS A 110 8.24 26.50 15.64
C CYS A 110 7.71 26.35 17.07
N ARG A 111 6.45 25.92 17.24
CA ARG A 111 5.89 25.68 18.58
C ARG A 111 6.52 24.48 19.30
N ALA A 112 7.18 23.58 18.59
CA ALA A 112 7.77 22.37 19.17
C ALA A 112 9.17 22.60 19.75
N CYS A 113 10.02 23.36 19.07
CA CYS A 113 11.42 23.57 19.46
C CYS A 113 11.82 25.05 19.61
N HIS A 114 10.89 25.98 19.36
CA HIS A 114 11.10 27.44 19.41
C HIS A 114 12.18 27.98 18.46
N GLN A 115 12.60 27.20 17.46
CA GLN A 115 13.50 27.67 16.42
C GLN A 115 12.75 28.45 15.33
N PRO A 116 13.42 29.37 14.63
CA PRO A 116 12.90 29.98 13.41
C PRO A 116 12.49 28.92 12.40
N VAL A 117 11.51 29.26 11.55
CA VAL A 117 11.06 28.40 10.46
C VAL A 117 11.39 29.05 9.12
N SER A 118 11.64 28.23 8.12
CA SER A 118 11.83 28.68 6.74
C SER A 118 10.54 28.53 5.95
N THR A 119 10.35 29.39 4.95
CA THR A 119 9.30 29.19 3.94
C THR A 119 9.81 28.17 2.93
N GLU A 120 9.08 27.07 2.81
CA GLU A 120 9.32 25.96 1.90
C GLU A 120 8.18 25.83 0.89
N TRP A 121 8.39 25.04 -0.16
CA TRP A 121 7.41 24.87 -1.24
C TRP A 121 7.09 23.41 -1.49
N ARG A 122 5.88 23.13 -1.93
CA ARG A 122 5.45 21.79 -2.35
C ARG A 122 4.50 21.87 -3.53
N ALA A 123 4.48 20.83 -4.36
CA ALA A 123 3.46 20.66 -5.38
C ALA A 123 2.30 19.88 -4.78
N VAL A 124 1.09 20.44 -4.85
CA VAL A 124 -0.12 19.85 -4.26
C VAL A 124 -1.12 19.59 -5.36
N GLY A 125 -1.67 18.38 -5.42
CA GLY A 125 -2.63 17.99 -6.44
C GLY A 125 -3.80 17.18 -5.88
N ASP A 126 -4.78 16.99 -6.75
CA ASP A 126 -5.94 16.15 -6.50
C ASP A 126 -5.81 14.87 -7.34
N PHE A 127 -5.99 13.71 -6.72
CA PHE A 127 -5.93 12.43 -7.42
C PHE A 127 -7.34 11.94 -7.74
N ALA A 128 -7.68 11.92 -9.02
CA ALA A 128 -8.94 11.39 -9.54
C ALA A 128 -8.76 9.92 -9.90
N PHE A 129 -9.51 9.02 -9.26
CA PHE A 129 -9.45 7.60 -9.57
C PHE A 129 -10.16 7.28 -10.89
N ASP A 130 -9.62 6.32 -11.62
CA ASP A 130 -10.30 5.76 -12.79
C ASP A 130 -11.27 4.63 -12.38
N ARG A 131 -12.35 4.48 -13.13
CA ARG A 131 -13.32 3.38 -12.92
C ARG A 131 -12.67 2.00 -12.93
N SER A 132 -11.63 1.82 -13.75
CA SER A 132 -10.87 0.57 -13.82
C SER A 132 -10.09 0.26 -12.54
N ALA A 133 -9.78 1.26 -11.73
CA ALA A 133 -9.00 1.09 -10.50
C ALA A 133 -9.73 0.26 -9.45
N TYR A 134 -11.07 0.25 -9.46
CA TYR A 134 -11.88 -0.59 -8.57
C TYR A 134 -11.78 -2.09 -8.86
N LYS A 135 -11.15 -2.48 -9.99
CA LYS A 135 -10.84 -3.88 -10.29
C LYS A 135 -9.51 -4.32 -9.67
N ILE A 136 -8.71 -3.38 -9.19
CA ILE A 136 -7.42 -3.65 -8.57
C ILE A 136 -7.66 -3.89 -7.08
N ARG A 137 -7.30 -5.08 -6.62
CA ARG A 137 -7.17 -5.40 -5.20
C ARG A 137 -5.69 -5.59 -4.93
N PRO A 138 -5.08 -4.72 -4.12
CA PRO A 138 -3.71 -4.90 -3.69
C PRO A 138 -3.50 -6.25 -3.00
N ASP A 139 -2.30 -6.79 -3.09
CA ASP A 139 -1.99 -8.06 -2.43
C ASP A 139 -2.20 -7.98 -0.92
N GLY A 140 -2.90 -8.98 -0.39
CA GLY A 140 -3.26 -9.03 1.03
C GLY A 140 -4.41 -8.10 1.45
N LEU A 141 -5.09 -7.43 0.51
CA LEU A 141 -6.25 -6.60 0.77
C LEU A 141 -7.50 -7.10 0.02
N ASP A 142 -8.62 -7.26 0.73
CA ASP A 142 -9.90 -7.69 0.15
C ASP A 142 -10.68 -6.53 -0.48
N VAL A 143 -10.26 -5.29 -0.23
CA VAL A 143 -10.90 -4.06 -0.72
C VAL A 143 -10.23 -3.54 -1.99
N PRO A 144 -10.98 -2.87 -2.89
CA PRO A 144 -10.38 -2.21 -4.04
C PRO A 144 -9.40 -1.10 -3.65
N ALA A 145 -8.35 -0.89 -4.45
CA ALA A 145 -7.32 0.11 -4.20
C ALA A 145 -7.87 1.53 -3.93
N PRO A 146 -8.84 2.08 -4.70
CA PRO A 146 -9.43 3.38 -4.39
C PRO A 146 -10.09 3.44 -3.01
N VAL A 147 -10.80 2.38 -2.62
CA VAL A 147 -11.46 2.30 -1.30
C VAL A 147 -10.40 2.32 -0.20
N TYR A 148 -9.37 1.49 -0.33
CA TYR A 148 -8.26 1.46 0.62
C TYR A 148 -7.57 2.82 0.77
N LEU A 149 -7.23 3.49 -0.33
CA LEU A 149 -6.53 4.78 -0.28
C LEU A 149 -7.40 5.88 0.31
N MET A 150 -8.70 5.90 0.00
CA MET A 150 -9.64 6.85 0.59
C MET A 150 -9.83 6.61 2.08
N ASP A 151 -9.96 5.35 2.51
CA ASP A 151 -10.03 5.00 3.93
C ASP A 151 -8.74 5.42 4.66
N ARG A 152 -7.56 5.15 4.09
CA ARG A 152 -6.28 5.60 4.65
C ARG A 152 -6.15 7.13 4.69
N ALA A 153 -6.64 7.84 3.68
CA ALA A 153 -6.62 9.30 3.66
C ALA A 153 -7.47 9.91 4.77
N GLU A 154 -8.54 9.24 5.21
CA GLU A 154 -9.37 9.68 6.32
C GLU A 154 -8.81 9.23 7.69
N GLU A 155 -8.34 7.99 7.78
CA GLU A 155 -7.91 7.36 9.05
C GLU A 155 -6.49 7.74 9.47
N ASP A 156 -5.53 7.65 8.55
CA ASP A 156 -4.12 7.93 8.79
C ASP A 156 -3.43 8.49 7.54
N PRO A 157 -3.67 9.77 7.19
CA PRO A 157 -3.04 10.46 6.06
C PRO A 157 -1.52 10.27 5.97
N ARG A 158 -0.83 10.18 7.11
CA ARG A 158 0.64 10.09 7.16
C ARG A 158 1.16 8.76 6.61
N SER A 159 0.32 7.73 6.57
CA SER A 159 0.65 6.44 5.95
C SER A 159 0.66 6.49 4.42
N LEU A 160 0.14 7.56 3.82
CA LEU A 160 0.12 7.73 2.36
C LEU A 160 1.41 8.39 1.89
N GLY A 161 2.21 7.65 1.13
CA GLY A 161 3.35 8.19 0.40
C GLY A 161 3.03 8.40 -1.07
N ILE A 162 3.55 9.48 -1.65
CA ILE A 162 3.61 9.69 -3.10
C ILE A 162 5.07 9.66 -3.53
N SER A 163 5.33 8.93 -4.61
CA SER A 163 6.63 8.90 -5.25
C SER A 163 6.54 9.44 -6.68
N VAL A 164 7.22 10.56 -6.93
CA VAL A 164 7.35 11.13 -8.27
C VAL A 164 8.47 10.42 -9.01
N VAL A 165 8.17 9.89 -10.18
CA VAL A 165 9.14 9.28 -11.08
C VAL A 165 9.44 10.28 -12.18
N ALA A 166 10.68 10.76 -12.27
CA ALA A 166 11.07 11.74 -13.26
C ALA A 166 12.53 11.57 -13.73
N ARG A 167 12.81 12.09 -14.92
CA ARG A 167 14.16 12.31 -15.42
C ARG A 167 14.60 13.70 -15.02
N PHE A 168 15.67 13.81 -14.25
CA PHE A 168 16.17 15.09 -13.80
C PHE A 168 17.37 15.53 -14.63
N ASP A 169 17.34 16.79 -15.05
CA ASP A 169 18.54 17.57 -15.32
C ASP A 169 19.06 18.17 -14.02
N PHE A 170 20.30 18.65 -14.06
CA PHE A 170 20.94 19.22 -12.88
C PHE A 170 21.61 20.53 -13.21
N GLU A 171 21.39 21.51 -12.36
CA GLU A 171 22.10 22.77 -12.33
C GLU A 171 22.97 22.80 -11.07
N GLU A 172 24.20 23.29 -11.16
CA GLU A 172 25.06 23.50 -9.99
C GLU A 172 24.89 24.96 -9.54
N GLU A 173 24.53 25.16 -8.28
CA GLU A 173 24.65 26.47 -7.66
C GLU A 173 26.06 26.66 -7.11
N PRO A 174 26.70 27.81 -7.40
CA PRO A 174 28.02 28.11 -6.87
C PRO A 174 27.95 28.15 -5.35
N ALA A 175 28.78 27.33 -4.71
CA ALA A 175 28.89 27.33 -3.26
C ALA A 175 29.44 28.66 -2.74
N PHE A 176 29.01 29.05 -1.54
CA PHE A 176 29.76 30.02 -0.75
C PHE A 176 31.09 29.39 -0.29
N GLU A 177 32.08 30.23 -0.01
CA GLU A 177 33.44 29.80 0.35
C GLU A 177 33.41 28.86 1.57
N GLY A 178 33.63 27.55 1.33
CA GLY A 178 33.62 26.50 2.36
C GLY A 178 32.50 25.47 2.25
N ASP A 179 31.47 25.70 1.43
CA ASP A 179 30.38 24.74 1.19
C ASP A 179 30.61 23.93 -0.10
N GLU A 180 29.98 22.75 -0.20
CA GLU A 180 29.90 22.03 -1.48
C GLU A 180 28.81 22.65 -2.37
N PRO A 181 29.03 22.72 -3.70
CA PRO A 181 28.03 23.26 -4.61
C PRO A 181 26.75 22.42 -4.56
N ALA A 182 25.62 23.10 -4.35
CA ALA A 182 24.32 22.44 -4.32
C ALA A 182 23.94 22.01 -5.74
N ARG A 183 23.68 20.71 -5.91
CA ARG A 183 23.19 20.16 -7.17
C ARG A 183 21.67 20.21 -7.18
N LEU A 184 21.10 21.12 -7.95
CA LEU A 184 19.65 21.37 -8.00
C LEU A 184 19.00 20.57 -9.14
N ALA A 185 17.95 19.83 -8.81
CA ALA A 185 17.19 19.05 -9.78
C ALA A 185 16.37 19.95 -10.72
N ARG A 186 16.18 19.54 -11.97
CA ARG A 186 15.35 20.25 -12.95
C ARG A 186 14.53 19.27 -13.76
N ILE A 187 13.29 19.64 -14.06
CA ILE A 187 12.45 18.93 -15.03
C ILE A 187 12.33 19.84 -16.24
N ALA A 188 13.07 19.51 -17.32
CA ALA A 188 13.17 20.38 -18.48
C ALA A 188 11.93 20.32 -19.38
N ALA A 189 11.28 19.16 -19.45
CA ALA A 189 10.08 18.98 -20.26
C ALA A 189 9.01 18.15 -19.55
N ARG A 190 7.75 18.30 -19.97
CA ARG A 190 6.64 17.46 -19.51
C ARG A 190 6.90 15.96 -19.67
N GLY A 191 7.63 15.56 -20.72
CA GLY A 191 7.98 14.16 -20.97
C GLY A 191 9.00 13.58 -19.97
N ASP A 192 9.67 14.43 -19.19
CA ASP A 192 10.59 14.02 -18.14
C ASP A 192 9.87 13.68 -16.84
N LEU A 193 8.66 14.22 -16.61
CA LEU A 193 7.81 13.84 -15.48
C LEU A 193 6.96 12.63 -15.86
N LEU A 194 7.37 11.45 -15.41
CA LEU A 194 6.82 10.19 -15.89
C LEU A 194 5.56 9.78 -15.13
N ARG A 195 5.61 9.79 -13.79
CA ARG A 195 4.52 9.28 -12.92
C ARG A 195 4.51 9.94 -11.54
N GLY A 196 3.37 9.84 -10.85
CA GLY A 196 3.25 10.08 -9.41
C GLY A 196 2.49 8.92 -8.78
N ASP A 197 3.22 7.96 -8.21
CA ASP A 197 2.68 6.67 -7.76
C ASP A 197 2.37 6.68 -6.26
N TRP A 198 1.36 5.91 -5.85
CA TRP A 198 1.02 5.67 -4.45
C TRP A 198 1.92 4.58 -3.86
N VAL A 199 2.55 4.85 -2.71
CA VAL A 199 3.41 3.90 -2.00
C VAL A 199 2.93 3.66 -0.56
N ALA A 200 3.02 2.41 -0.12
CA ALA A 200 2.40 1.91 1.12
C ALA A 200 3.21 2.17 2.40
N ASP A 201 4.48 2.53 2.27
CA ASP A 201 5.31 3.06 3.35
C ASP A 201 6.09 4.26 2.79
N PRO A 202 6.11 5.43 3.45
CA PRO A 202 7.08 6.49 3.16
C PRO A 202 8.46 5.94 3.52
N ALA A 203 9.19 5.43 2.52
CA ALA A 203 10.42 4.71 2.76
C ALA A 203 11.57 5.71 2.89
N ALA A 204 11.78 6.18 4.11
CA ALA A 204 13.11 6.50 4.62
C ALA A 204 13.99 5.23 4.68
N ASN A 205 14.18 4.56 3.55
CA ASN A 205 15.04 3.40 3.44
C ASN A 205 15.68 3.38 2.03
N PRO A 206 17.01 3.52 1.90
CA PRO A 206 17.74 3.41 0.62
C PRO A 206 17.67 2.00 -0.03
N VAL A 207 16.78 1.15 0.46
CA VAL A 207 16.56 -0.23 0.05
C VAL A 207 15.06 -0.47 0.17
N GLY A 208 14.37 -0.45 -0.98
CA GLY A 208 12.93 -0.70 -1.06
C GLY A 208 12.53 -2.05 -0.46
N LEU A 209 11.22 -2.24 -0.30
CA LEU A 209 10.61 -3.49 0.16
C LEU A 209 10.78 -4.58 -0.91
N HIS A 210 12.03 -5.03 -1.15
CA HIS A 210 12.54 -6.25 -1.77
C HIS A 210 14.00 -6.01 -2.22
N ALA A 211 14.95 -6.09 -1.28
CA ALA A 211 16.35 -6.25 -1.63
C ALA A 211 16.55 -7.66 -2.23
N GLY A 212 16.83 -7.77 -3.53
CA GLY A 212 17.27 -9.04 -4.13
C GLY A 212 17.21 -9.21 -5.65
N THR A 213 16.55 -8.34 -6.42
CA THR A 213 16.42 -8.55 -7.88
C THR A 213 17.08 -7.43 -8.67
N HIS A 214 18.37 -7.61 -8.97
CA HIS A 214 19.18 -6.71 -9.81
C HIS A 214 18.73 -6.71 -11.27
N THR A 215 17.61 -6.07 -11.59
CA THR A 215 17.22 -5.84 -12.99
C THR A 215 16.93 -4.35 -13.23
N PRO A 216 17.54 -3.72 -14.27
CA PRO A 216 17.37 -2.29 -14.51
C PRO A 216 15.92 -1.92 -14.85
N SER A 217 15.37 -0.86 -14.23
CA SER A 217 13.99 -0.41 -14.46
C SER A 217 13.73 0.01 -15.92
N GLU A 218 14.78 0.40 -16.64
CA GLU A 218 14.75 0.81 -18.05
C GLU A 218 14.19 -0.26 -19.00
N LEU A 219 14.50 -1.54 -18.76
CA LEU A 219 13.97 -2.66 -19.56
C LEU A 219 12.47 -2.85 -19.34
N THR A 220 12.03 -2.76 -18.09
CA THR A 220 10.62 -2.86 -17.72
C THR A 220 9.84 -1.71 -18.33
N GLU A 221 10.33 -0.48 -18.16
CA GLU A 221 9.72 0.74 -18.68
C GLU A 221 9.61 0.72 -20.21
N GLY A 222 10.68 0.33 -20.91
CA GLY A 222 10.67 0.18 -22.37
C GLY A 222 9.65 -0.85 -22.85
N ALA A 223 9.50 -1.97 -22.13
CA ALA A 223 8.52 -3.00 -22.43
C ALA A 223 7.07 -2.52 -22.19
N VAL A 224 6.82 -1.78 -21.09
CA VAL A 224 5.50 -1.19 -20.81
C VAL A 224 5.09 -0.20 -21.90
N ASP A 225 5.98 0.72 -22.25
CA ASP A 225 5.70 1.76 -23.24
C ASP A 225 5.47 1.16 -24.64
N ALA A 226 6.20 0.10 -24.99
CA ALA A 226 5.96 -0.67 -26.20
C ALA A 226 4.57 -1.33 -26.19
N LEU A 227 4.18 -1.96 -25.08
CA LEU A 227 2.86 -2.57 -24.92
C LEU A 227 1.74 -1.53 -24.99
N ASP A 228 1.88 -0.39 -24.31
CA ASP A 228 0.89 0.69 -24.33
C ASP A 228 0.69 1.26 -25.74
N ARG A 229 1.77 1.46 -26.50
CA ARG A 229 1.67 1.89 -27.91
C ARG A 229 0.94 0.85 -28.77
N ILE A 230 1.17 -0.44 -28.52
CA ILE A 230 0.47 -1.51 -29.21
C ILE A 230 -1.02 -1.51 -28.82
N VAL A 231 -1.35 -1.41 -27.53
CA VAL A 231 -2.73 -1.35 -27.03
C VAL A 231 -3.47 -0.14 -27.58
N ALA A 232 -2.83 1.03 -27.61
CA ALA A 232 -3.41 2.24 -28.18
C ALA A 232 -3.70 2.10 -29.69
N ARG A 233 -2.83 1.39 -30.42
CA ARG A 233 -2.96 1.22 -31.87
C ARG A 233 -3.96 0.14 -32.28
N VAL A 234 -3.99 -1.00 -31.59
CA VAL A 234 -4.78 -2.17 -32.03
C VAL A 234 -5.86 -2.61 -31.03
N GLY A 235 -6.01 -1.89 -29.92
CA GLY A 235 -6.96 -2.25 -28.88
C GLY A 235 -6.47 -3.41 -28.00
N LYS A 236 -7.06 -3.50 -26.79
CA LYS A 236 -6.62 -4.38 -25.70
C LYS A 236 -6.59 -5.86 -26.06
N GLU A 237 -7.65 -6.37 -26.68
CA GLU A 237 -7.77 -7.81 -26.98
C GLU A 237 -6.76 -8.24 -28.05
N GLN A 238 -6.56 -7.41 -29.08
CA GLN A 238 -5.61 -7.71 -30.14
C GLN A 238 -4.16 -7.54 -29.68
N ALA A 239 -3.89 -6.59 -28.80
CA ALA A 239 -2.59 -6.43 -28.14
C ALA A 239 -2.25 -7.64 -27.27
N LYS A 240 -3.21 -8.16 -26.49
CA LYS A 240 -3.04 -9.39 -25.70
C LYS A 240 -2.66 -10.58 -26.59
N THR A 241 -3.40 -10.81 -27.67
CA THR A 241 -3.11 -11.92 -28.59
C THR A 241 -1.70 -11.80 -29.18
N ARG A 242 -1.27 -10.58 -29.55
CA ARG A 242 0.07 -10.34 -30.09
C ARG A 242 1.18 -10.56 -29.06
N ALA A 243 0.96 -10.12 -27.82
CA ALA A 243 1.91 -10.35 -26.74
C ALA A 243 2.06 -11.85 -26.45
N LEU A 244 0.96 -12.59 -26.34
CA LEU A 244 0.98 -14.05 -26.14
C LEU A 244 1.65 -14.78 -27.31
N ALA A 245 1.35 -14.42 -28.56
CA ALA A 245 1.98 -15.01 -29.74
C ALA A 245 3.48 -14.67 -29.86
N PHE A 246 3.91 -13.52 -29.34
CA PHE A 246 5.32 -13.21 -29.20
C PHE A 246 5.99 -14.08 -28.15
N LEU A 247 5.40 -14.19 -26.95
CA LEU A 247 5.95 -15.00 -25.86
C LEU A 247 6.07 -16.47 -26.25
N ALA A 248 5.07 -17.04 -26.92
CA ALA A 248 5.12 -18.41 -27.44
C ALA A 248 6.31 -18.62 -28.40
N ARG A 249 6.54 -17.70 -29.34
CA ARG A 249 7.70 -17.76 -30.24
C ARG A 249 9.03 -17.56 -29.51
N TYR A 250 9.06 -16.67 -28.53
CA TYR A 250 10.27 -16.29 -27.80
C TYR A 250 10.78 -17.38 -26.87
N PHE A 251 9.87 -18.08 -26.17
CA PHE A 251 10.25 -19.18 -25.27
C PHE A 251 10.53 -20.51 -25.99
N GLY A 252 10.59 -20.49 -27.32
CA GLY A 252 10.94 -21.69 -28.07
C GLY A 252 9.85 -22.76 -27.98
N ASP A 253 8.59 -22.39 -27.81
CA ASP A 253 7.48 -23.22 -28.30
C ASP A 253 7.51 -23.17 -29.83
N SER A 254 8.61 -23.63 -30.42
CA SER A 254 8.56 -24.23 -31.74
C SER A 254 7.60 -25.39 -31.58
N PHE A 255 6.37 -25.19 -32.06
CA PHE A 255 5.42 -26.26 -32.35
C PHE A 255 6.14 -27.27 -33.26
N GLY A 256 6.83 -28.21 -32.62
CA GLY A 256 7.49 -29.33 -33.26
C GLY A 256 6.47 -30.43 -33.44
N GLU A 257 5.57 -30.24 -34.40
CA GLU A 257 4.98 -31.33 -35.16
C GLU A 257 4.43 -30.74 -36.45
N GLU A 258 4.80 -31.36 -37.57
CA GLU A 258 4.49 -30.96 -38.93
C GLU A 258 3.01 -30.61 -39.05
N VAL A 259 2.70 -29.33 -39.32
CA VAL A 259 1.38 -28.97 -39.82
C VAL A 259 1.37 -29.40 -41.29
N PRO A 260 0.56 -30.39 -41.70
CA PRO A 260 0.40 -30.69 -43.11
C PRO A 260 -0.13 -29.43 -43.80
N ALA A 261 0.39 -29.13 -44.99
CA ALA A 261 0.18 -27.88 -45.71
C ALA A 261 -1.28 -27.60 -46.18
N GLU A 262 -2.30 -28.20 -45.55
CA GLU A 262 -3.71 -28.12 -45.96
C GLU A 262 -4.66 -27.54 -44.90
N ALA A 263 -4.15 -26.88 -43.85
CA ALA A 263 -5.01 -26.22 -42.84
C ALA A 263 -5.04 -24.68 -42.95
N ALA A 264 -4.89 -24.14 -44.16
CA ALA A 264 -5.14 -22.73 -44.46
C ALA A 264 -6.61 -22.49 -44.84
N GLU A 265 -7.56 -23.04 -44.07
CA GLU A 265 -8.97 -22.68 -44.19
C GLU A 265 -9.55 -22.24 -42.83
N HIS A 266 -9.89 -20.95 -42.79
CA HIS A 266 -10.77 -20.23 -41.88
C HIS A 266 -11.30 -20.95 -40.61
N GLY A 267 -10.43 -21.17 -39.62
CA GLY A 267 -10.84 -21.43 -38.24
C GLY A 267 -11.11 -20.14 -37.48
N SER A 268 -12.35 -19.93 -37.02
CA SER A 268 -12.71 -18.72 -36.25
C SER A 268 -11.90 -18.60 -34.95
N PRO A 269 -11.64 -17.38 -34.43
CA PRO A 269 -10.89 -17.15 -33.18
C PRO A 269 -11.42 -17.91 -31.95
N LYS A 270 -12.68 -18.36 -31.99
CA LYS A 270 -13.32 -19.11 -30.90
C LYS A 270 -12.78 -20.54 -30.76
N SER A 271 -12.38 -21.20 -31.86
CA SER A 271 -11.87 -22.58 -31.79
C SER A 271 -10.47 -22.64 -31.17
N ALA A 272 -9.61 -21.68 -31.49
CA ALA A 272 -8.28 -21.54 -30.87
C ALA A 272 -8.37 -21.24 -29.36
N SER A 273 -9.36 -20.43 -28.94
CA SER A 273 -9.61 -20.13 -27.52
C SER A 273 -10.11 -21.35 -26.74
N GLY A 274 -10.94 -22.19 -27.36
CA GLY A 274 -11.42 -23.44 -26.75
C GLY A 274 -10.30 -24.46 -26.55
N ALA A 275 -9.45 -24.64 -27.55
CA ALA A 275 -8.30 -25.56 -27.48
C ALA A 275 -7.29 -25.14 -26.40
N LEU A 276 -7.05 -23.83 -26.24
CA LEU A 276 -6.14 -23.32 -25.21
C LEU A 276 -6.70 -23.55 -23.79
N ARG A 277 -8.00 -23.34 -23.58
CA ARG A 277 -8.65 -23.60 -22.28
C ARG A 277 -8.56 -25.06 -21.87
N ALA A 278 -8.93 -25.98 -22.76
CA ALA A 278 -8.86 -27.41 -22.48
C ALA A 278 -7.43 -27.87 -22.10
N ARG A 279 -6.41 -27.20 -22.64
CA ARG A 279 -5.00 -27.50 -22.33
C ARG A 279 -4.54 -26.93 -20.99
N VAL A 280 -5.04 -25.75 -20.59
CA VAL A 280 -4.81 -25.21 -19.24
C VAL A 280 -5.44 -26.14 -18.20
N ASP A 281 -6.67 -26.59 -18.43
CA ASP A 281 -7.37 -27.50 -17.51
C ASP A 281 -6.60 -28.82 -17.33
N ALA A 282 -6.02 -29.36 -18.41
CA ALA A 282 -5.19 -30.58 -18.36
C ALA A 282 -3.89 -30.38 -17.56
N LEU A 283 -3.21 -29.24 -17.72
CA LEU A 283 -1.99 -28.92 -16.98
C LEU A 283 -2.27 -28.70 -15.49
N GLU A 284 -3.41 -28.09 -15.14
CA GLU A 284 -3.83 -27.94 -13.75
C GLU A 284 -4.06 -29.30 -13.07
N GLU A 285 -4.60 -30.28 -13.79
CA GLU A 285 -4.79 -31.64 -13.29
C GLU A 285 -3.45 -32.37 -13.10
N GLU A 286 -2.52 -32.23 -14.04
CA GLU A 286 -1.17 -32.80 -13.95
C GLU A 286 -0.39 -32.22 -12.75
N LEU A 287 -0.51 -30.91 -12.52
CA LEU A 287 0.13 -30.24 -11.38
C LEU A 287 -0.49 -30.68 -10.05
N ARG A 288 -1.78 -31.01 -10.04
CA ARG A 288 -2.49 -31.56 -8.88
C ARG A 288 -1.98 -32.97 -8.55
N ASP A 289 -1.77 -33.80 -9.56
CA ASP A 289 -1.23 -35.15 -9.40
C ASP A 289 0.22 -35.13 -8.90
N LEU A 290 1.08 -34.26 -9.44
CA LEU A 290 2.46 -34.06 -8.97
C LEU A 290 2.52 -33.63 -7.50
N ARG A 291 1.62 -32.74 -7.05
CA ARG A 291 1.52 -32.33 -5.65
C ARG A 291 1.01 -33.46 -4.74
N LEU A 292 0.22 -34.39 -5.27
CA LEU A 292 -0.20 -35.58 -4.54
C LEU A 292 0.98 -36.55 -4.36
N ARG A 293 1.75 -36.78 -5.43
CA ARG A 293 2.96 -37.62 -5.40
C ARG A 293 4.03 -37.07 -4.46
N GLN A 294 4.29 -35.77 -4.50
CA GLN A 294 5.21 -35.12 -3.55
C GLN A 294 4.74 -35.29 -2.10
N ARG A 295 3.43 -35.24 -1.82
CA ARG A 295 2.89 -35.48 -0.47
C ARG A 295 3.12 -36.93 0.00
N VAL A 296 2.98 -37.90 -0.89
CA VAL A 296 3.26 -39.31 -0.58
C VAL A 296 4.76 -39.55 -0.36
N GLU A 297 5.62 -38.96 -1.19
CA GLU A 297 7.08 -39.09 -1.08
C GLU A 297 7.65 -38.38 0.17
N HIS A 298 7.06 -37.25 0.58
CA HIS A 298 7.52 -36.49 1.74
C HIS A 298 6.88 -36.92 3.07
N GLY A 299 5.87 -37.80 3.05
CA GLY A 299 5.23 -38.38 4.24
C GLY A 299 6.10 -39.39 5.02
N GLY A 300 7.30 -39.74 4.52
CA GLY A 300 8.18 -40.76 5.11
C GLY A 300 9.27 -40.26 6.08
N GLN A 301 9.39 -38.96 6.36
CA GLN A 301 10.49 -38.42 7.19
C GLN A 301 10.00 -37.72 8.47
N GLY A 302 9.62 -38.51 9.47
CA GLY A 302 9.10 -38.06 10.76
C GLY A 302 10.04 -37.20 11.64
N GLN A 303 11.27 -36.92 11.23
CA GLN A 303 12.21 -36.09 12.01
C GLN A 303 12.33 -34.64 11.52
N ARG A 304 11.81 -34.28 10.34
CA ARG A 304 11.84 -32.89 9.83
C ARG A 304 10.58 -32.08 10.14
N GLY A 305 9.50 -32.74 10.56
CA GLY A 305 8.24 -32.10 10.94
C GLY A 305 8.38 -31.20 12.16
N ASP A 306 8.96 -31.74 13.24
CA ASP A 306 9.07 -31.06 14.54
C ASP A 306 9.85 -29.74 14.45
N ALA A 307 10.96 -29.73 13.70
CA ALA A 307 11.76 -28.52 13.52
C ALA A 307 10.98 -27.38 12.82
N ARG A 308 10.07 -27.71 11.89
CA ARG A 308 9.24 -26.71 11.20
C ARG A 308 8.14 -26.16 12.11
N VAL A 309 7.49 -27.02 12.88
CA VAL A 309 6.47 -26.63 13.86
C VAL A 309 7.07 -25.68 14.90
N ASP A 310 8.25 -26.01 15.43
CA ASP A 310 8.91 -25.18 16.44
C ASP A 310 9.43 -23.83 15.89
N VAL A 311 9.88 -23.79 14.63
CA VAL A 311 10.22 -22.51 13.97
C VAL A 311 8.98 -21.63 13.80
N TYR A 312 7.86 -22.20 13.36
CA TYR A 312 6.61 -21.46 13.20
C TYR A 312 6.11 -20.88 14.53
N LEU A 313 6.08 -21.70 15.59
CA LEU A 313 5.62 -21.27 16.91
C LEU A 313 6.52 -20.20 17.53
N ARG A 314 7.85 -20.31 17.37
CA ARG A 314 8.79 -19.27 17.82
C ARG A 314 8.55 -17.94 17.11
N ASN A 315 8.35 -17.95 15.79
CA ASN A 315 8.07 -16.74 15.02
C ASN A 315 6.73 -16.11 15.42
N LEU A 316 5.70 -16.93 15.65
CA LEU A 316 4.40 -16.47 16.11
C LEU A 316 4.49 -15.81 17.49
N GLN A 317 5.23 -16.42 18.42
CA GLN A 317 5.43 -15.91 19.77
C GLN A 317 6.26 -14.61 19.77
N ALA A 318 7.30 -14.51 18.94
CA ALA A 318 8.07 -13.28 18.76
C ALA A 318 7.21 -12.11 18.24
N ARG A 319 6.33 -12.36 17.27
CA ARG A 319 5.39 -11.35 16.75
C ARG A 319 4.41 -10.89 17.83
N ALA A 320 3.91 -11.81 18.64
CA ALA A 320 2.99 -11.50 19.73
C ALA A 320 3.67 -10.68 20.85
N THR A 321 4.91 -11.02 21.20
CA THR A 321 5.73 -10.23 22.13
C THR A 321 5.99 -8.82 21.60
N ALA A 322 6.30 -8.65 20.32
CA ALA A 322 6.46 -7.33 19.70
C ALA A 322 5.19 -6.45 19.77
N LEU A 323 4.02 -7.07 19.91
CA LEU A 323 2.75 -6.39 20.11
C LEU A 323 2.41 -6.12 21.59
N ASN A 324 3.31 -6.48 22.53
CA ASN A 324 3.09 -6.50 23.98
C ASN A 324 1.87 -7.33 24.39
N ALA A 325 1.63 -8.44 23.69
CA ALA A 325 0.48 -9.30 23.90
C ALA A 325 0.88 -10.77 23.76
N PRO A 326 1.46 -11.38 24.82
CA PRO A 326 1.89 -12.78 24.77
C PRO A 326 0.71 -13.72 24.52
N ILE A 327 0.89 -14.71 23.63
CA ILE A 327 -0.14 -15.70 23.33
C ILE A 327 -0.26 -16.66 24.53
N PRO A 328 -1.48 -16.91 25.06
CA PRO A 328 -1.69 -17.89 26.11
C PRO A 328 -1.15 -19.29 25.73
N ALA A 329 -0.63 -20.03 26.69
CA ALA A 329 -0.05 -21.35 26.43
C ALA A 329 -1.06 -22.35 25.82
N ALA A 330 -2.33 -22.28 26.24
CA ALA A 330 -3.41 -23.12 25.70
C ALA A 330 -3.65 -22.87 24.20
N ASP A 331 -3.48 -21.62 23.77
CA ASP A 331 -3.71 -21.17 22.41
C ASP A 331 -2.55 -21.58 21.49
N LEU A 332 -1.30 -21.46 21.98
CA LEU A 332 -0.12 -22.03 21.29
C LEU A 332 -0.22 -23.55 21.16
N ALA A 333 -0.74 -24.25 22.16
CA ALA A 333 -0.95 -25.69 22.09
C ALA A 333 -1.99 -26.07 21.02
N LYS A 334 -3.03 -25.24 20.83
CA LYS A 334 -4.01 -25.43 19.75
C LYS A 334 -3.37 -25.25 18.36
N VAL A 335 -2.55 -24.22 18.17
CA VAL A 335 -1.82 -24.01 16.90
C VAL A 335 -0.85 -25.16 16.63
N ARG A 336 -0.10 -25.60 17.65
CA ARG A 336 0.81 -26.75 17.55
C ARG A 336 0.09 -28.00 17.05
N ARG A 337 -1.04 -28.35 17.67
CA ARG A 337 -1.84 -29.53 17.30
C ARG A 337 -2.28 -29.48 15.84
N LEU A 338 -2.77 -28.32 15.38
CA LEU A 338 -3.20 -28.15 13.98
C LEU A 338 -2.03 -28.30 12.99
N LEU A 339 -0.84 -27.83 13.35
CA LEU A 339 0.37 -28.01 12.54
C LEU A 339 0.83 -29.47 12.51
N GLU A 340 0.74 -30.19 13.64
CA GLU A 340 1.06 -31.62 13.75
C GLU A 340 0.05 -32.49 12.98
N GLU A 341 -1.21 -32.07 12.90
CA GLU A 341 -2.28 -32.68 12.10
C GLU A 341 -2.16 -32.34 10.60
N GLY A 342 -1.25 -31.44 10.21
CA GLY A 342 -1.04 -31.00 8.82
C GLY A 342 -2.07 -29.98 8.32
N ASP A 343 -2.94 -29.46 9.18
CA ASP A 343 -3.94 -28.43 8.86
C ASP A 343 -3.33 -27.02 8.98
N LEU A 344 -2.51 -26.67 7.98
CA LEU A 344 -1.82 -25.38 7.93
C LEU A 344 -2.78 -24.18 7.87
N ASP A 345 -3.95 -24.33 7.25
CA ASP A 345 -4.89 -23.22 7.06
C ASP A 345 -5.70 -22.95 8.32
N ALA A 346 -6.11 -23.99 9.05
CA ALA A 346 -6.70 -23.82 10.38
C ALA A 346 -5.67 -23.23 11.36
N ALA A 347 -4.42 -23.71 11.33
CA ALA A 347 -3.34 -23.19 12.19
C ALA A 347 -3.12 -21.68 11.97
N LYS A 348 -3.08 -21.24 10.69
CA LYS A 348 -2.97 -19.82 10.32
C LYS A 348 -4.18 -19.00 10.75
N THR A 349 -5.39 -19.51 10.52
CA THR A 349 -6.64 -18.84 10.92
C THR A 349 -6.68 -18.59 12.42
N VAL A 350 -6.34 -19.61 13.20
CA VAL A 350 -6.28 -19.54 14.66
C VAL A 350 -5.20 -18.56 15.12
N ALA A 351 -4.00 -18.61 14.52
CA ALA A 351 -2.91 -17.68 14.81
C ALA A 351 -3.27 -16.21 14.49
N ALA A 352 -3.93 -15.94 13.36
CA ALA A 352 -4.38 -14.62 12.97
C ALA A 352 -5.42 -14.06 13.96
N ALA A 353 -6.42 -14.87 14.33
CA ALA A 353 -7.44 -14.48 15.30
C ALA A 353 -6.85 -14.09 16.67
N PHE A 354 -5.73 -14.70 17.08
CA PHE A 354 -5.01 -14.31 18.30
C PHE A 354 -4.33 -12.94 18.17
N LEU A 355 -3.63 -12.70 17.07
CA LEU A 355 -2.96 -11.42 16.81
C LEU A 355 -3.99 -10.28 16.72
N ASP A 356 -5.16 -10.53 16.14
CA ASP A 356 -6.21 -9.51 16.04
C ASP A 356 -6.88 -9.21 17.38
N ARG A 357 -7.18 -10.23 18.21
CA ARG A 357 -7.65 -9.99 19.59
C ARG A 357 -6.62 -9.21 20.41
N SER A 358 -5.34 -9.52 20.24
CA SER A 358 -4.23 -8.84 20.90
C SER A 358 -4.14 -7.36 20.49
N ARG A 359 -4.29 -7.06 19.19
CA ARG A 359 -4.35 -5.69 18.67
C ARG A 359 -5.58 -4.94 19.21
N ALA A 360 -6.74 -5.57 19.20
CA ALA A 360 -7.98 -4.99 19.70
C ALA A 360 -7.91 -4.64 21.20
N ALA A 361 -7.31 -5.52 22.01
CA ALA A 361 -7.09 -5.25 23.44
C ALA A 361 -6.23 -4.00 23.69
N ARG A 362 -5.23 -3.75 22.82
CA ARG A 362 -4.38 -2.55 22.88
C ARG A 362 -5.09 -1.27 22.43
N GLN A 363 -6.02 -1.39 21.49
CA GLN A 363 -6.78 -0.27 20.94
C GLN A 363 -7.96 0.15 21.81
N SER A 364 -8.41 -0.69 22.76
CA SER A 364 -9.48 -0.34 23.68
C SER A 364 -9.07 0.80 24.64
N PRO A 365 -9.73 1.97 24.60
CA PRO A 365 -9.44 3.10 25.50
C PRO A 365 -9.68 2.77 26.97
N PHE A 366 -10.46 1.71 27.26
CA PHE A 366 -10.89 1.33 28.59
C PHE A 366 -9.80 0.64 29.43
N LEU A 367 -8.68 0.24 28.84
CA LEU A 367 -7.59 -0.46 29.54
C LEU A 367 -6.35 0.40 29.82
N ARG A 368 -6.36 1.70 29.45
CA ARG A 368 -5.22 2.62 29.73
C ARG A 368 -5.22 3.22 31.14
N GLY A 369 -6.17 2.85 32.00
CA GLY A 369 -6.27 3.37 33.37
C GLY A 369 -6.22 2.26 34.41
N GLY A 370 -5.02 1.76 34.72
CA GLY A 370 -4.77 0.91 35.89
C GLY A 370 -5.38 -0.49 35.84
N VAL A 371 -4.55 -1.50 36.08
CA VAL A 371 -4.99 -2.87 36.30
C VAL A 371 -5.93 -2.92 37.51
N PHE A 372 -7.24 -2.97 37.29
CA PHE A 372 -8.16 -3.57 38.25
C PHE A 372 -8.31 -5.04 37.86
N SER A 373 -7.52 -5.89 38.52
CA SER A 373 -7.76 -7.33 38.56
C SER A 373 -9.19 -7.56 39.06
N LEU A 374 -10.05 -8.10 38.20
CA LEU A 374 -11.40 -8.53 38.53
C LEU A 374 -11.41 -9.97 39.08
N ASP A 375 -10.40 -10.32 39.87
CA ASP A 375 -10.35 -11.54 40.64
C ASP A 375 -9.74 -11.24 42.01
N GLN A 376 -10.57 -10.71 42.91
CA GLN A 376 -10.57 -10.96 44.35
C GLN A 376 -11.65 -10.10 45.02
N GLN A 377 -12.71 -10.78 45.46
CA GLN A 377 -13.63 -10.41 46.54
C GLN A 377 -13.96 -8.91 46.71
N ARG A 378 -15.07 -8.45 46.13
CA ARG A 378 -15.74 -7.23 46.58
C ARG A 378 -17.18 -7.51 46.99
N ASP A 379 -17.50 -6.97 48.17
CA ASP A 379 -18.80 -6.89 48.80
C ASP A 379 -19.91 -6.49 47.79
N PRO A 380 -21.01 -7.27 47.66
CA PRO A 380 -22.10 -6.99 46.74
C PRO A 380 -22.79 -5.63 46.97
N ALA A 381 -22.62 -5.00 48.13
CA ALA A 381 -23.09 -3.64 48.37
C ALA A 381 -22.35 -2.59 47.51
N HIS A 382 -21.04 -2.73 47.33
CA HIS A 382 -20.21 -1.81 46.54
C HIS A 382 -20.47 -1.92 45.03
N ALA A 383 -20.82 -3.11 44.55
CA ALA A 383 -21.20 -3.33 43.15
C ALA A 383 -22.48 -2.55 42.78
N LYS A 384 -23.48 -2.55 43.67
CA LYS A 384 -24.74 -1.80 43.48
C LYS A 384 -24.50 -0.29 43.44
N GLU A 385 -23.59 0.21 44.27
CA GLU A 385 -23.30 1.64 44.36
C GLU A 385 -22.53 2.16 43.14
N SER A 386 -21.59 1.36 42.61
CA SER A 386 -20.88 1.65 41.36
C SER A 386 -21.82 1.72 40.15
N VAL A 387 -22.74 0.76 40.02
CA VAL A 387 -23.75 0.75 38.94
C VAL A 387 -24.70 1.94 39.06
N ALA A 388 -25.09 2.33 40.28
CA ALA A 388 -25.91 3.52 40.52
C ALA A 388 -25.17 4.82 40.17
N ALA A 389 -23.87 4.91 40.45
CA ALA A 389 -23.04 6.05 40.08
C ALA A 389 -22.89 6.19 38.55
N GLN A 390 -22.65 5.07 37.84
CA GLN A 390 -22.58 5.05 36.38
C GLN A 390 -23.93 5.41 35.74
N ARG A 391 -25.06 4.93 36.28
CA ARG A 391 -26.41 5.33 35.84
C ARG A 391 -26.65 6.84 35.95
N ARG A 392 -26.24 7.46 37.07
CA ARG A 392 -26.36 8.91 37.27
C ARG A 392 -25.53 9.69 36.25
N MET A 393 -24.32 9.23 35.95
CA MET A 393 -23.44 9.85 34.96
C MET A 393 -24.03 9.79 33.54
N LEU A 394 -24.57 8.65 33.14
CA LEU A 394 -25.13 8.45 31.80
C LEU A 394 -26.44 9.22 31.60
N ARG A 395 -27.32 9.26 32.60
CA ARG A 395 -28.54 10.09 32.56
C ARG A 395 -28.23 11.59 32.44
N LYS A 396 -27.21 12.08 33.16
CA LYS A 396 -26.75 13.49 33.03
C LYS A 396 -26.29 13.83 31.62
N ARG A 397 -25.89 12.85 30.82
CA ARG A 397 -25.44 13.02 29.43
C ARG A 397 -26.54 12.77 28.39
N GLY A 398 -27.80 12.59 28.81
CA GLY A 398 -28.94 12.40 27.91
C GLY A 398 -29.12 10.97 27.38
N TRP A 399 -28.44 9.99 27.98
CA TRP A 399 -28.56 8.58 27.56
C TRP A 399 -29.70 7.89 28.31
N LYS A 400 -30.59 7.22 27.57
CA LYS A 400 -31.52 6.24 28.15
C LYS A 400 -30.80 4.90 28.24
N VAL A 401 -30.74 4.34 29.44
CA VAL A 401 -30.10 3.05 29.70
C VAL A 401 -31.12 2.16 30.40
N GLU A 402 -31.47 1.05 29.77
CA GLU A 402 -32.17 -0.06 30.40
C GLU A 402 -31.15 -1.10 30.86
N VAL A 403 -31.44 -1.79 31.96
CA VAL A 403 -30.55 -2.80 32.53
C VAL A 403 -31.39 -4.04 32.73
N SER A 404 -30.93 -5.18 32.23
CA SER A 404 -31.58 -6.46 32.45
C SER A 404 -31.52 -6.88 33.93
N PRO A 405 -32.36 -7.83 34.36
CA PRO A 405 -32.42 -8.29 35.75
C PRO A 405 -31.10 -8.82 36.32
N ASP A 406 -30.15 -9.22 35.47
CA ASP A 406 -28.81 -9.69 35.81
C ASP A 406 -27.76 -8.56 35.95
N GLY A 407 -28.16 -7.30 35.77
CA GLY A 407 -27.27 -6.14 35.90
C GLY A 407 -26.53 -5.75 34.62
N THR A 408 -26.79 -6.43 33.49
CA THR A 408 -26.18 -6.10 32.21
C THR A 408 -26.86 -4.87 31.58
N ALA A 409 -26.08 -3.85 31.21
CA ALA A 409 -26.61 -2.67 30.55
C ALA A 409 -26.98 -3.00 29.10
N ILE A 410 -28.25 -2.84 28.74
CA ILE A 410 -28.73 -2.96 27.37
C ILE A 410 -28.70 -1.56 26.77
N GLN A 411 -27.87 -1.36 25.75
CA GLN A 411 -27.69 -0.06 25.13
C GLN A 411 -28.83 0.21 24.14
N ASP A 412 -29.57 1.30 24.36
CA ASP A 412 -30.50 1.83 23.37
C ASP A 412 -29.94 3.14 22.77
N ALA A 413 -30.35 3.44 21.54
CA ALA A 413 -29.66 4.37 20.64
C ALA A 413 -29.33 5.76 21.24
N ALA A 414 -28.19 6.33 20.80
CA ALA A 414 -27.71 7.65 21.22
C ALA A 414 -28.76 8.76 20.96
N PRO A 415 -28.80 9.83 21.79
CA PRO A 415 -29.77 10.90 21.61
C PRO A 415 -29.61 11.55 20.22
N ARG A 416 -30.69 11.55 19.43
CA ARG A 416 -30.74 12.28 18.15
C ARG A 416 -30.58 13.78 18.44
N ARG A 417 -29.59 14.41 17.83
CA ARG A 417 -29.44 15.88 17.84
C ARG A 417 -30.68 16.47 17.16
N GLY A 418 -31.49 17.22 17.92
CA GLY A 418 -32.61 17.97 17.38
C GLY A 418 -32.12 19.04 16.42
N GLY A 419 -32.65 19.01 15.19
CA GLY A 419 -32.63 20.14 14.26
C GLY A 419 -33.87 21.00 14.49
N ASP A 420 -33.70 22.30 14.25
CA ASP A 420 -34.50 23.40 14.76
C ASP A 420 -35.95 23.49 14.25
N ALA A 421 -36.78 24.13 15.07
CA ALA A 421 -37.97 24.87 14.70
C ALA A 421 -37.60 26.35 14.49
#